data_AF-A0A842QZM4-F1
#
_entry.id   AF-A0A842QZM4-F1
#
_cell.length_a   1.000
_cell.length_b   1.000
_cell.length_c   1.000
_cell.angle_alpha   90.00
_cell.angle_beta   90.00
_cell.angle_gamma   90.00
#
_symmetry.space_group_name_H-M   'P 1'
#
loop_
_entity.id
_entity.type
_entity.pdbx_description
1 polymer ?
#
loop_
_entity_poly.entity_id
_entity_poly.type
_entity_poly.pdbx_seq_one_letter_code
_entity_poly.pdbx_strand_id
1 'polypeptide(L)'
;AYLPDVAVTLNNLAVLHEDTGRHEDAEREYTEALEIIREFANKSPGCYRSDVAMVLFNIACLHARQENVNLAIECLSQAIDMEGSWRGKAREDADFDAIREDPRFKVLVGGSDGDGNGDRDDPGENSL
;
A
#
# COMPACT_ATOMS: atom_id res chain seq x y z
N ALA A 1 -22.05 16.76 3.30
CA ALA A 1 -21.67 16.07 2.06
C ALA A 1 -21.75 14.57 2.35
N TYR A 2 -22.50 13.82 1.56
CA TYR A 2 -22.79 12.38 1.77
C TYR A 2 -21.82 11.45 1.03
N LEU A 3 -21.07 12.01 0.08
CA LEU A 3 -20.14 11.29 -0.79
C LEU A 3 -18.93 10.63 -0.10
N PRO A 4 -18.33 11.17 0.99
CA PRO A 4 -17.30 10.41 1.71
C PRO A 4 -17.86 9.16 2.40
N ASP A 5 -19.08 9.22 2.92
CA ASP A 5 -19.74 8.04 3.50
C ASP A 5 -20.04 6.99 2.41
N VAL A 6 -20.36 7.43 1.18
CA VAL A 6 -20.52 6.53 0.02
C VAL A 6 -19.21 5.83 -0.31
N ALA A 7 -18.08 6.54 -0.36
CA ALA A 7 -16.80 5.93 -0.66
C ALA A 7 -16.38 4.91 0.41
N VAL A 8 -16.61 5.20 1.69
CA VAL A 8 -16.38 4.24 2.79
C VAL A 8 -17.30 3.03 2.67
N THR A 9 -18.56 3.24 2.30
CA THR A 9 -19.53 2.15 2.10
C THR A 9 -19.10 1.24 0.95
N LEU A 10 -18.67 1.82 -0.18
CA LEU A 10 -18.16 1.08 -1.33
C LEU A 10 -16.90 0.30 -0.99
N ASN A 11 -15.96 0.90 -0.26
CA ASN A 11 -14.77 0.19 0.24
C ASN A 11 -15.15 -1.03 1.09
N ASN A 12 -16.11 -0.89 2.00
CA ASN A 12 -16.54 -2.01 2.85
C ASN A 12 -17.28 -3.09 2.05
N LEU A 13 -18.03 -2.70 1.02
CA LEU A 13 -18.69 -3.64 0.12
C LEU A 13 -17.66 -4.42 -0.72
N ALA A 14 -16.63 -3.73 -1.21
CA ALA A 14 -15.55 -4.33 -1.98
C ALA A 14 -14.78 -5.38 -1.15
N VAL A 15 -14.48 -5.09 0.12
CA VAL A 15 -13.89 -6.07 1.05
C VAL A 15 -14.79 -7.31 1.18
N LEU A 16 -16.10 -7.11 1.39
CA LEU A 16 -17.05 -8.22 1.49
C LEU A 16 -17.16 -9.03 0.18
N HIS A 17 -17.02 -8.37 -0.96
CA HIS A 17 -17.03 -9.01 -2.27
C HIS A 17 -15.75 -9.80 -2.53
N GLU A 18 -14.61 -9.30 -2.09
CA GLU A 18 -13.35 -10.06 -2.09
C GLU A 18 -13.48 -11.32 -1.22
N ASP A 19 -13.96 -11.19 0.03
CA ASP A 19 -14.18 -12.31 0.95
C ASP A 19 -15.13 -13.39 0.39
N THR A 20 -16.03 -13.01 -0.52
CA THR A 20 -16.99 -13.91 -1.16
C THR A 20 -16.57 -14.37 -2.55
N GLY A 21 -15.35 -14.07 -2.97
CA GLY A 21 -14.77 -14.45 -4.27
C GLY A 21 -15.32 -13.70 -5.48
N ARG A 22 -16.08 -12.63 -5.26
CA ARG A 22 -16.62 -11.75 -6.31
C ARG A 22 -15.60 -10.65 -6.66
N HIS A 23 -14.46 -11.06 -7.19
CA HIS A 23 -13.33 -10.18 -7.43
C HIS A 23 -13.62 -9.04 -8.42
N GLU A 24 -14.41 -9.29 -9.47
CA GLU A 24 -14.78 -8.26 -10.46
C GLU A 24 -15.65 -7.15 -9.84
N ASP A 25 -16.58 -7.54 -8.94
CA ASP A 25 -17.40 -6.57 -8.22
C ASP A 25 -16.56 -5.75 -7.25
N ALA A 26 -15.65 -6.40 -6.51
CA ALA A 26 -14.74 -5.74 -5.59
C ALA A 26 -13.84 -4.72 -6.30
N GLU A 27 -13.27 -5.07 -7.45
CA GLU A 27 -12.43 -4.16 -8.24
C GLU A 27 -13.20 -2.92 -8.70
N ARG A 28 -14.43 -3.10 -9.17
CA ARG A 28 -15.31 -1.99 -9.57
C ARG A 28 -15.61 -1.08 -8.40
N GLU A 29 -15.99 -1.63 -7.26
CA GLU A 29 -16.38 -0.87 -6.07
C GLU A 29 -15.21 -0.12 -5.44
N TYR A 30 -14.01 -0.74 -5.40
CA TYR A 30 -12.80 -0.05 -4.99
C TYR A 30 -12.43 1.10 -5.94
N THR A 31 -12.58 0.89 -7.25
CA THR A 31 -12.30 1.93 -8.25
C THR A 31 -13.24 3.13 -8.06
N GLU A 32 -14.55 2.87 -7.90
CA GLU A 32 -15.54 3.92 -7.65
C GLU A 32 -15.28 4.64 -6.33
N ALA A 33 -14.94 3.91 -5.26
CA ALA A 33 -14.55 4.49 -3.98
C ALA A 33 -13.34 5.42 -4.12
N LEU A 34 -12.30 4.98 -4.84
CA LEU A 34 -11.07 5.74 -5.07
C LEU A 34 -11.32 7.02 -5.87
N GLU A 35 -12.15 6.95 -6.93
CA GLU A 35 -12.51 8.11 -7.74
C GLU A 35 -13.22 9.18 -6.91
N ILE A 36 -14.22 8.78 -6.12
CA ILE A 36 -14.95 9.69 -5.22
C ILE A 36 -13.97 10.33 -4.23
N ILE A 37 -13.21 9.52 -3.50
CA ILE A 37 -12.28 10.01 -2.47
C ILE A 37 -11.21 10.95 -3.07
N ARG A 38 -10.71 10.69 -4.29
CA ARG A 38 -9.76 11.58 -4.98
C ARG A 38 -10.39 12.93 -5.35
N GLU A 39 -11.64 12.94 -5.81
CA GLU A 39 -12.36 14.18 -6.10
C GLU A 39 -12.47 15.07 -4.85
N PHE A 40 -12.70 14.46 -3.68
CA PHE A 40 -12.76 15.16 -2.40
C PHE A 40 -11.38 15.56 -1.87
N ALA A 41 -10.36 14.71 -2.07
CA ALA A 41 -8.99 15.04 -1.72
C ALA A 41 -8.50 16.29 -2.48
N ASN A 42 -8.90 16.50 -3.74
CA ASN A 42 -8.59 17.74 -4.47
C ASN A 42 -9.17 18.99 -3.78
N LYS A 43 -10.31 18.87 -3.11
CA LYS A 43 -10.98 19.97 -2.41
C LYS A 43 -10.46 20.16 -0.99
N SER A 44 -10.01 19.10 -0.33
CA SER A 44 -9.49 19.12 1.05
C SER A 44 -8.44 18.03 1.26
N PRO A 45 -7.20 18.23 0.77
CA PRO A 45 -6.20 17.16 0.69
C PRO A 45 -5.82 16.55 2.04
N GLY A 46 -5.80 17.37 3.09
CA GLY A 46 -5.39 16.94 4.42
C GLY A 46 -6.36 15.97 5.10
N CYS A 47 -7.66 16.07 4.83
CA CYS A 47 -8.67 15.26 5.53
C CYS A 47 -8.81 13.86 4.92
N TYR A 48 -8.58 13.74 3.61
CA TYR A 48 -8.85 12.49 2.87
C TYR A 48 -7.59 11.69 2.55
N ARG A 49 -6.40 12.20 2.86
CA ARG A 49 -5.13 11.52 2.58
C ARG A 49 -5.09 10.09 3.13
N SER A 50 -5.55 9.88 4.36
CA SER A 50 -5.60 8.55 4.98
C SER A 50 -6.65 7.65 4.34
N ASP A 51 -7.80 8.18 3.95
CA ASP A 51 -8.85 7.40 3.26
C ASP A 51 -8.37 6.94 1.88
N VAL A 52 -7.70 7.82 1.11
CA VAL A 52 -7.11 7.47 -0.19
C VAL A 52 -6.07 6.35 0.00
N ALA A 53 -5.18 6.49 0.99
CA ALA A 53 -4.12 5.51 1.24
C ALA A 53 -4.69 4.14 1.66
N MET A 54 -5.76 4.13 2.45
CA MET A 54 -6.46 2.90 2.86
C MET A 54 -7.10 2.18 1.66
N VAL A 55 -7.84 2.90 0.81
CA VAL A 55 -8.46 2.31 -0.38
C VAL A 55 -7.39 1.75 -1.33
N LEU A 56 -6.29 2.49 -1.54
CA LEU A 56 -5.16 2.02 -2.35
C LEU A 56 -4.51 0.75 -1.79
N PHE A 57 -4.38 0.65 -0.47
CA PHE A 57 -3.86 -0.55 0.17
C PHE A 57 -4.77 -1.77 -0.08
N ASN A 58 -6.09 -1.60 0.07
CA ASN A 58 -7.04 -2.68 -0.18
C ASN A 58 -7.06 -3.13 -1.65
N ILE A 59 -6.94 -2.20 -2.60
CA ILE A 59 -6.76 -2.52 -4.03
C ILE A 59 -5.46 -3.30 -4.25
N ALA A 60 -4.37 -2.91 -3.56
CA ALA A 60 -3.10 -3.62 -3.67
C ALA A 60 -3.21 -5.06 -3.17
N CYS A 61 -3.89 -5.30 -2.05
CA CYS A 61 -4.19 -6.64 -1.53
C CYS A 61 -4.97 -7.48 -2.55
N LEU A 62 -6.05 -6.92 -3.12
CA LEU A 62 -6.86 -7.59 -4.14
C LEU A 62 -6.01 -8.04 -5.33
N HIS A 63 -5.19 -7.15 -5.88
CA HIS A 63 -4.33 -7.49 -7.01
C HIS A 63 -3.19 -8.43 -6.63
N ALA A 64 -2.66 -8.36 -5.41
CA ALA A 64 -1.63 -9.28 -4.94
C ALA A 64 -2.16 -10.73 -4.87
N ARG A 65 -3.38 -10.93 -4.37
CA ARG A 65 -4.06 -12.24 -4.33
C ARG A 65 -4.35 -12.79 -5.73
N GLN A 66 -4.54 -11.91 -6.71
CA GLN A 66 -4.69 -12.26 -8.13
C GLN A 66 -3.36 -12.43 -8.88
N GLU A 67 -2.22 -12.33 -8.17
CA GLU A 67 -0.88 -12.34 -8.77
C GLU A 67 -0.64 -11.23 -9.81
N ASN A 68 -1.47 -10.17 -9.78
CA ASN A 68 -1.37 -8.98 -10.61
C ASN A 68 -0.30 -8.04 -10.03
N VAL A 69 0.95 -8.49 -10.03
CA VAL A 69 2.08 -7.86 -9.34
C VAL A 69 2.27 -6.39 -9.71
N ASN A 70 2.05 -6.04 -10.98
CA ASN A 70 2.25 -4.67 -11.45
C ASN A 70 1.30 -3.69 -10.76
N LEU A 71 0.00 -3.98 -10.75
CA LEU A 71 -1.00 -3.13 -10.13
C LEU A 71 -0.89 -3.15 -8.61
N ALA A 72 -0.60 -4.32 -8.03
CA ALA A 72 -0.40 -4.44 -6.59
C ALA A 72 0.72 -3.54 -6.08
N ILE A 73 1.89 -3.56 -6.74
CA ILE A 73 3.04 -2.72 -6.37
C ILE A 73 2.75 -1.24 -6.62
N GLU A 74 2.07 -0.90 -7.72
CA GLU A 74 1.72 0.48 -8.03
C GLU A 74 0.79 1.09 -6.97
N CYS A 75 -0.28 0.38 -6.61
CA CYS A 75 -1.23 0.82 -5.59
C CYS A 75 -0.58 0.89 -4.20
N LEU A 76 0.23 -0.11 -3.84
CA LEU A 76 0.94 -0.12 -2.57
C LEU A 76 1.97 1.02 -2.48
N SER A 77 2.67 1.33 -3.58
CA SER A 77 3.61 2.47 -3.62
C SER A 77 2.90 3.78 -3.35
N GLN A 78 1.76 4.01 -4.00
CA GLN A 78 0.98 5.22 -3.77
C GLN A 78 0.45 5.30 -2.33
N ALA A 79 0.03 4.18 -1.74
CA ALA A 79 -0.39 4.13 -0.34
C ALA A 79 0.77 4.49 0.61
N ILE A 80 1.98 3.97 0.39
CA ILE A 80 3.17 4.25 1.20
C ILE A 80 3.63 5.71 1.06
N ASP A 81 3.62 6.25 -0.16
CA ASP A 81 3.99 7.66 -0.42
C ASP A 81 3.03 8.62 0.29
N MET A 82 1.74 8.24 0.35
CA MET A 82 0.76 8.97 1.15
C MET A 82 0.97 8.75 2.64
N GLU A 83 1.17 7.52 3.10
CA GLU A 83 1.32 7.22 4.51
C GLU A 83 2.30 6.05 4.71
N GLY A 84 3.50 6.36 5.21
CA GLY A 84 4.56 5.34 5.36
C GLY A 84 4.21 4.19 6.32
N SER A 85 3.16 4.32 7.13
CA SER A 85 2.67 3.27 8.04
C SER A 85 2.24 2.00 7.29
N TRP A 86 1.78 2.13 6.04
CA TRP A 86 1.36 1.00 5.19
C TRP A 86 2.53 0.08 4.83
N ARG A 87 3.76 0.57 4.88
CA ARG A 87 4.96 -0.25 4.64
C ARG A 87 5.06 -1.39 5.63
N GLY A 88 4.86 -1.10 6.92
CA GLY A 88 4.90 -2.11 7.99
C GLY A 88 3.78 -3.13 7.82
N LYS A 89 2.56 -2.64 7.57
CA LYS A 89 1.40 -3.50 7.32
C LYS A 89 1.63 -4.45 6.14
N ALA A 90 2.10 -3.94 5.00
CA ALA A 90 2.35 -4.78 3.83
C ALA A 90 3.40 -5.88 4.04
N ARG A 91 4.37 -5.68 4.96
CA ARG A 91 5.35 -6.73 5.30
C ARG A 91 4.69 -7.92 6.00
N GLU A 92 3.68 -7.65 6.83
CA GLU A 92 3.03 -8.63 7.70
C GLU A 92 1.75 -9.22 7.10
N ASP A 93 1.14 -8.52 6.15
CA ASP A 93 -0.11 -8.91 5.54
C ASP A 93 0.06 -10.15 4.63
N ALA A 94 -0.84 -11.11 4.80
CA ALA A 94 -0.83 -12.38 4.08
C ALA A 94 -1.27 -12.23 2.62
N ASP A 95 -2.00 -11.16 2.29
CA ASP A 95 -2.45 -10.90 0.92
C ASP A 95 -1.28 -10.69 -0.05
N PHE A 96 -0.15 -10.23 0.47
CA PHE A 96 1.07 -10.05 -0.30
C PHE A 96 1.96 -11.29 -0.35
N ASP A 97 1.60 -12.42 0.27
CA ASP A 97 2.39 -13.65 0.26
C ASP A 97 2.75 -14.09 -1.17
N ALA A 98 1.78 -13.97 -2.09
CA ALA A 98 1.95 -14.33 -3.49
C ALA A 98 3.01 -13.48 -4.22
N ILE A 99 3.20 -12.23 -3.81
CA ILE A 99 4.14 -11.29 -4.45
C ILE A 99 5.37 -10.97 -3.59
N ARG A 100 5.47 -11.56 -2.39
CA ARG A 100 6.50 -11.25 -1.39
C ARG A 100 7.92 -11.47 -1.88
N GLU A 101 8.09 -12.40 -2.81
CA GLU A 101 9.39 -12.71 -3.42
C GLU A 101 9.79 -11.78 -4.57
N ASP A 102 8.88 -10.96 -5.10
CA ASP A 102 9.18 -10.01 -6.19
C ASP A 102 10.21 -8.96 -5.70
N PRO A 103 11.30 -8.74 -6.45
CA PRO A 103 12.33 -7.78 -6.06
C PRO A 103 11.80 -6.35 -5.86
N ARG A 104 10.83 -5.92 -6.66
CA ARG A 104 10.23 -4.58 -6.56
C ARG A 104 9.40 -4.47 -5.29
N PHE A 105 8.67 -5.52 -4.91
CA PHE A 105 7.94 -5.56 -3.64
C PHE A 105 8.92 -5.47 -2.47
N LYS A 106 10.00 -6.27 -2.47
CA LYS A 106 11.04 -6.24 -1.44
C LYS A 106 11.71 -4.87 -1.30
N VAL A 107 11.99 -4.18 -2.39
CA VAL A 107 12.53 -2.81 -2.35
C VAL A 107 11.51 -1.84 -1.75
N LEU A 108 10.25 -1.92 -2.20
CA LEU A 108 9.18 -1.04 -1.77
C LEU A 108 8.92 -1.16 -0.26
N VAL A 109 8.88 -2.39 0.25
CA VAL A 109 8.69 -2.63 1.68
C VAL A 109 9.99 -2.55 2.48
N GLY A 110 11.16 -2.79 1.88
CA GLY A 110 12.46 -2.89 2.55
C GLY A 110 13.25 -1.60 2.70
N GLY A 111 12.78 -0.48 2.13
CA GLY A 111 13.48 0.80 2.10
C GLY A 111 13.63 1.52 3.45
N SER A 112 14.39 0.94 4.40
CA SER A 112 15.11 1.57 5.51
C SER A 112 16.10 0.62 6.22
N ASP A 113 16.39 -0.57 5.68
CA ASP A 113 17.28 -1.54 6.34
C ASP A 113 18.41 -1.97 5.39
N GLY A 114 19.38 -1.09 5.14
CA GLY A 114 20.53 -1.41 4.31
C GLY A 114 21.59 -0.32 4.24
N ASP A 115 22.33 -0.09 5.33
CA ASP A 115 23.80 0.07 5.34
C ASP A 115 24.30 0.28 6.77
N GLY A 116 24.26 -0.81 7.54
CA GLY A 116 24.94 -0.95 8.85
C GLY A 116 26.15 -1.87 8.75
N ASN A 117 26.79 -1.96 7.59
CA ASN A 117 28.09 -2.61 7.42
C ASN A 117 29.15 -1.51 7.67
N GLY A 118 29.86 -1.48 8.79
CA GLY A 118 30.72 -2.56 9.23
C GLY A 118 32.20 -2.23 9.05
N ASP A 119 32.58 -1.04 8.55
CA ASP A 119 33.99 -0.61 8.53
C ASP A 119 34.34 0.18 9.81
N ARG A 120 34.60 -0.55 10.89
CA ARG A 120 35.47 -0.10 11.97
C ARG A 120 36.80 -0.85 11.85
N ASP A 121 37.62 -0.44 10.91
CA ASP A 121 39.05 -0.75 10.91
C ASP A 121 39.82 0.58 11.06
N ASP A 122 39.85 1.07 12.30
CA ASP A 122 40.98 1.87 12.78
C ASP A 122 41.60 1.10 13.95
N PRO A 123 42.84 0.62 13.75
CA PRO A 123 43.80 0.88 14.80
C PRO A 123 45.14 1.32 14.23
N GLY A 124 45.58 2.50 14.67
CA GLY A 124 46.96 2.62 15.16
C GLY A 124 47.75 3.73 14.51
N GLU A 125 47.53 4.94 15.02
CA GLU A 125 48.63 5.88 15.19
C GLU A 125 49.75 5.18 15.99
N ASN A 126 50.85 4.88 15.32
CA ASN A 126 52.13 4.61 15.96
C ASN A 126 53.19 5.50 15.30
N SER A 127 53.28 6.74 15.77
CA SER A 127 54.39 7.64 15.46
C SER A 127 55.62 7.22 16.26
N LEU A 128 56.70 6.90 15.54
CA LEU A 128 58.08 6.97 16.03
C LEU A 128 58.61 8.40 15.85
#